data_AF-A0A5B0G9I7-F1
#
_entry.id   AF-A0A5B0G9I7-F1
#
_cell.length_a   1.000
_cell.length_b   1.000
_cell.length_c   1.000
_cell.angle_alpha   90.00
_cell.angle_beta   90.00
_cell.angle_gamma   90.00
#
_symmetry.space_group_name_H-M   'P 1'
#
loop_
_entity.id
_entity.type
_entity.pdbx_description
1 polymer ?
#
loop_
_entity_poly.entity_id
_entity_poly.type
_entity_poly.pdbx_seq_one_letter_code
_entity_poly.pdbx_strand_id
1 'polypeptide(L)'
;MKLAKVKVEYTGGTTSTERVTLDPETGKVTLPPRLQALLKTMDESECSPAFGLYFDGFVLPVRVLADGSYGVDLPTEPQAGFRRLMNSITYPSKDQRQQNARYLHTLSAASLAGFVGFVHAASTPDLPTIAEAVSLIVVGVILWYVGFLAMKGD
;
A
#
# COMPACT_ATOMS: atom_id res chain seq x y z
N MET A 1 -13.98 -17.25 8.64
CA MET A 1 -12.57 -17.36 8.20
C MET A 1 -12.28 -16.42 7.04
N LYS A 2 -11.35 -15.47 7.22
CA LYS A 2 -10.84 -14.55 6.19
C LYS A 2 -9.37 -14.81 5.93
N LEU A 3 -8.91 -14.60 4.69
CA LEU A 3 -7.49 -14.62 4.37
C LEU A 3 -6.87 -13.27 4.74
N ALA A 4 -5.78 -13.32 5.50
CA ALA A 4 -4.96 -12.16 5.86
C ALA A 4 -3.51 -12.42 5.45
N LYS A 5 -2.67 -11.38 5.46
CA LYS A 5 -1.23 -11.54 5.26
C LYS A 5 -0.52 -11.32 6.58
N VAL A 6 0.49 -12.13 6.87
CA VAL A 6 1.42 -11.84 7.94
C VAL A 6 2.79 -11.52 7.38
N LYS A 7 3.53 -10.69 8.10
CA LYS A 7 4.95 -10.43 7.90
C LYS A 7 5.69 -10.74 9.18
N VAL A 8 6.73 -11.55 9.03
CA VAL A 8 7.66 -11.95 10.08
C VAL A 8 9.00 -11.31 9.73
N GLU A 9 9.54 -10.49 10.63
CA GLU A 9 10.84 -9.85 10.45
C GLU A 9 11.80 -10.28 11.56
N TYR A 10 12.94 -10.86 11.17
CA TYR A 10 14.01 -11.26 12.08
C TYR A 10 15.08 -10.18 12.17
N THR A 11 15.79 -10.14 13.31
CA THR A 11 16.85 -9.15 13.57
C THR A 11 18.01 -9.27 12.57
N GLY A 12 18.29 -10.47 12.05
CA GLY A 12 19.25 -10.69 10.96
C GLY A 12 18.84 -10.10 9.59
N GLY A 13 17.71 -9.39 9.50
CA GLY A 13 17.22 -8.76 8.27
C GLY A 13 16.40 -9.68 7.36
N THR A 14 16.17 -10.93 7.78
CA THR A 14 15.32 -11.87 7.05
C THR A 14 13.85 -11.50 7.24
N THR A 15 13.11 -11.32 6.15
CA THR A 15 11.68 -11.03 6.18
C THR A 15 10.89 -12.07 5.39
N SER A 16 9.88 -12.67 6.01
CA SER A 16 8.97 -13.61 5.35
C SER A 16 7.55 -13.06 5.36
N THR A 17 6.87 -13.08 4.21
CA THR A 17 5.48 -12.65 4.09
C THR A 17 4.63 -13.81 3.59
N GLU A 18 3.57 -14.13 4.31
CA GLU A 18 2.73 -15.29 4.00
C GLU A 18 1.24 -15.01 4.17
N ARG A 19 0.41 -15.79 3.46
CA ARG A 19 -1.04 -15.76 3.63
C ARG A 19 -1.45 -16.70 4.76
N VAL A 20 -2.30 -16.21 5.65
CA VAL A 20 -2.80 -16.93 6.82
C VAL A 20 -4.32 -16.83 6.87
N THR A 21 -4.92 -17.68 7.68
CA THR A 21 -6.37 -17.64 7.93
C THR A 21 -6.62 -16.93 9.26
N LEU A 22 -7.40 -15.87 9.24
CA LEU A 22 -7.86 -15.14 10.42
C LEU A 22 -9.34 -15.48 10.67
N ASP A 23 -9.65 -15.80 11.91
CA ASP A 23 -11.02 -15.81 12.40
C ASP A 23 -11.41 -14.41 12.91
N PRO A 24 -12.28 -13.66 12.21
CA PRO A 24 -12.63 -12.29 12.58
C PRO A 24 -13.46 -12.19 13.87
N GLU A 25 -14.11 -13.28 14.31
CA GLU A 25 -14.91 -13.27 15.54
C GLU A 25 -14.03 -13.43 16.79
N THR A 26 -12.95 -14.19 16.68
CA THR A 26 -12.08 -14.53 17.81
C THR A 26 -10.70 -13.85 17.76
N GLY A 27 -10.33 -13.25 16.62
CA GLY A 27 -8.98 -12.72 16.40
C GLY A 27 -7.91 -13.81 16.23
N LYS A 28 -8.30 -15.09 16.14
CA LYS A 28 -7.37 -16.21 16.05
C LYS A 28 -6.75 -16.29 14.65
N VAL A 29 -5.42 -16.40 14.62
CA VAL A 29 -4.63 -16.51 13.40
C VAL A 29 -4.12 -17.94 13.26
N THR A 30 -4.56 -18.62 12.21
CA THR A 30 -4.09 -19.96 11.84
C THR A 30 -2.99 -19.85 10.80
N LEU A 31 -1.77 -20.17 11.23
CA LEU A 31 -0.59 -20.19 10.35
C LEU A 31 -0.56 -21.48 9.52
N PRO A 32 -0.15 -21.42 8.26
CA PRO A 32 0.13 -22.62 7.46
C PRO A 32 1.21 -23.49 8.11
N PRO A 33 1.13 -24.84 7.99
CA PRO A 33 2.13 -25.75 8.58
C PRO A 33 3.56 -25.45 8.15
N ARG A 34 3.77 -25.01 6.90
CA ARG A 34 5.09 -24.61 6.38
C ARG A 34 5.67 -23.40 7.12
N LEU A 35 4.85 -22.41 7.45
CA LEU A 35 5.28 -21.24 8.20
C LEU A 35 5.60 -21.61 9.64
N GLN A 36 4.79 -22.47 10.25
CA GLN A 36 5.06 -22.96 11.61
C GLN A 36 6.38 -23.72 11.67
N ALA A 37 6.66 -24.58 10.69
CA ALA A 37 7.93 -25.30 10.60
C ALA A 37 9.11 -24.32 10.45
N LEU A 38 8.97 -23.30 9.59
CA LEU A 38 9.99 -22.27 9.40
C LEU A 38 10.26 -21.47 10.68
N LEU A 39 9.20 -20.98 11.34
CA LEU A 39 9.31 -20.26 12.61
C LEU A 39 10.05 -21.10 13.65
N LYS A 40 9.67 -22.38 13.78
CA LYS A 40 10.30 -23.30 14.73
C LYS A 40 11.80 -23.49 14.46
N THR A 41 12.20 -23.63 13.20
CA THR A 41 13.63 -23.75 12.85
C THR A 41 14.39 -22.45 13.11
N MET A 42 13.77 -21.31 12.83
CA MET A 42 14.38 -20.00 13.04
C MET A 42 14.53 -19.64 14.53
N ASP A 43 13.60 -20.09 15.38
CA ASP A 43 13.67 -19.93 16.85
C ASP A 43 14.92 -20.61 17.46
N GLU A 44 15.54 -21.56 16.76
CA GLU A 44 16.78 -22.23 17.21
C GLU A 44 18.02 -21.35 17.05
N SER A 45 18.01 -20.40 16.10
CA SER A 45 19.20 -19.61 15.74
C SER A 45 19.03 -18.09 15.89
N GLU A 46 17.81 -17.58 15.84
CA GLU A 46 17.50 -16.16 15.82
C GLU A 46 16.72 -15.70 17.06
N CYS A 47 16.76 -14.40 17.34
CA CYS A 47 15.92 -13.80 18.37
C CYS A 47 14.46 -13.73 17.90
N SER A 48 13.52 -13.63 18.85
CA SER A 48 12.09 -13.56 18.55
C SER A 48 11.78 -12.49 17.49
N PRO A 49 11.10 -12.86 16.39
CA PRO A 49 10.84 -11.95 15.30
C PRO A 49 9.76 -10.92 15.65
N ALA A 50 9.78 -9.78 14.94
CA ALA A 50 8.62 -8.90 14.90
C ALA A 50 7.55 -9.53 14.00
N PHE A 51 6.39 -9.84 14.59
CA PHE A 51 5.30 -10.53 13.91
C PHE A 51 4.09 -9.61 13.73
N GLY A 52 3.80 -9.23 12.49
CA GLY A 52 2.69 -8.33 12.14
C GLY A 52 1.68 -8.98 11.20
N LEU A 53 0.40 -8.76 11.44
CA LEU A 53 -0.71 -9.13 10.57
C LEU A 53 -1.24 -7.90 9.83
N TYR A 54 -1.28 -7.96 8.51
CA TYR A 54 -1.97 -7.00 7.67
C TYR A 54 -3.45 -7.34 7.60
N PHE A 55 -4.28 -6.50 8.21
CA PHE A 55 -5.73 -6.62 8.21
C PHE A 55 -6.39 -5.25 8.00
N ASP A 56 -7.24 -5.12 6.97
CA ASP A 56 -7.99 -3.89 6.64
C ASP A 56 -7.16 -2.59 6.61
N GLY A 57 -5.89 -2.67 6.18
CA GLY A 57 -4.96 -1.53 6.09
C GLY A 57 -4.19 -1.23 7.37
N PHE A 58 -4.36 -2.02 8.42
CA PHE A 58 -3.60 -1.96 9.66
C PHE A 58 -2.54 -3.05 9.71
N VAL A 59 -1.42 -2.76 10.38
CA VAL A 59 -0.46 -3.77 10.84
C VAL A 59 -0.75 -4.02 12.31
N LEU A 60 -1.37 -5.15 12.60
CA LEU A 60 -1.71 -5.56 13.96
C LEU A 60 -0.59 -6.47 14.50
N PRO A 61 -0.06 -6.22 15.71
CA PRO A 61 0.94 -7.09 16.30
C PRO A 61 0.32 -8.46 16.61
N VAL A 62 0.94 -9.52 16.13
CA VAL A 62 0.54 -10.90 16.41
C VAL A 62 1.13 -11.31 17.74
N ARG A 63 0.29 -11.86 18.63
CA ARG A 63 0.68 -12.35 19.95
C ARG A 63 0.47 -13.85 20.05
N VAL A 64 1.27 -14.51 20.88
CA VAL A 64 1.03 -15.90 21.28
C VAL A 64 0.01 -15.89 22.41
N LEU A 65 -1.10 -16.59 22.21
CA LEU A 65 -2.18 -16.79 23.18
C LEU A 65 -1.76 -17.84 24.21
N ALA A 66 -2.51 -17.92 25.31
CA ALA A 66 -2.23 -18.88 26.39
C ALA A 66 -2.31 -20.36 25.95
N ASP A 67 -3.02 -20.65 24.86
CA ASP A 67 -3.12 -21.98 24.24
C ASP A 67 -1.97 -22.28 23.26
N GLY A 68 -0.98 -21.39 23.14
CA GLY A 68 0.12 -21.49 22.19
C GLY A 68 -0.27 -21.16 20.75
N SER A 69 -1.52 -20.75 20.50
CA SER A 69 -1.95 -20.30 19.18
C SER A 69 -1.64 -18.82 18.97
N TYR A 70 -1.74 -18.35 17.72
CA TYR A 70 -1.48 -16.96 17.39
C TYR A 70 -2.80 -16.18 17.39
N GLY A 71 -2.79 -14.98 17.96
CA GLY A 71 -3.95 -14.09 18.02
C GLY A 71 -3.57 -12.65 17.74
N VAL A 72 -4.55 -11.87 17.28
CA VAL A 72 -4.44 -10.42 17.15
C VAL A 72 -5.61 -9.74 17.87
N ASP A 73 -5.33 -8.62 18.50
CA ASP A 73 -6.38 -7.75 19.04
C ASP A 73 -7.02 -7.02 17.84
N LEU A 74 -8.15 -7.55 17.37
CA LEU A 74 -8.91 -6.91 16.31
C LEU A 74 -9.57 -5.64 16.87
N PRO A 75 -9.47 -4.49 16.16
CA PRO A 75 -10.24 -3.32 16.54
C PRO A 75 -11.74 -3.68 16.53
N THR A 76 -12.38 -3.57 17.69
CA THR A 76 -13.80 -3.95 17.89
C THR A 76 -14.75 -3.00 17.17
N GLU A 77 -14.25 -1.84 16.74
CA GLU A 77 -14.95 -0.92 15.86
C GLU A 77 -14.18 -0.79 14.54
N PRO A 78 -14.86 -0.89 13.37
CA PRO A 78 -14.27 -0.38 12.14
C PRO A 78 -14.01 1.10 12.41
N GLN A 79 -12.75 1.55 12.43
CA GLN A 79 -12.45 2.98 12.57
C GLN A 79 -13.16 3.72 11.43
N ALA A 80 -14.35 4.24 11.73
CA ALA A 80 -15.20 4.91 10.78
C ALA A 80 -14.66 6.34 10.61
N GLY A 81 -14.58 6.78 9.36
CA GLY A 81 -14.25 8.16 9.02
C GLY A 81 -12.76 8.46 8.85
N PHE A 82 -12.46 9.76 8.94
CA PHE A 82 -11.27 10.47 8.45
C PHE A 82 -9.92 9.75 8.64
N ARG A 83 -9.73 9.01 9.73
CA ARG A 83 -8.49 8.26 10.01
C ARG A 83 -8.23 7.12 9.03
N ARG A 84 -9.28 6.42 8.57
CA ARG A 84 -9.18 5.39 7.52
C ARG A 84 -8.86 6.01 6.16
N LEU A 85 -9.42 7.18 5.87
CA LEU A 85 -9.11 7.94 4.66
C LEU A 85 -7.66 8.40 4.67
N MET A 86 -7.18 8.96 5.78
CA MET A 86 -5.78 9.37 5.94
C MET A 86 -4.82 8.19 5.81
N ASN A 87 -5.11 7.07 6.46
CA ASN A 87 -4.30 5.86 6.30
C ASN A 87 -4.31 5.34 4.86
N SER A 88 -5.43 5.42 4.13
CA SER A 88 -5.46 5.02 2.71
C SER A 88 -4.64 5.92 1.79
N ILE A 89 -4.40 7.17 2.20
CA ILE A 89 -3.54 8.12 1.49
C ILE A 89 -2.07 7.89 1.85
N THR A 90 -1.76 7.67 3.13
CA THR A 90 -0.38 7.44 3.60
C THR A 90 0.14 6.05 3.25
N TYR A 91 -0.70 5.02 3.30
CA TYR A 91 -0.36 3.61 3.07
C TYR A 91 -1.36 2.94 2.12
N PRO A 92 -1.38 3.35 0.82
CA PRO A 92 -2.32 2.81 -0.15
C PRO A 92 -2.06 1.31 -0.42
N SER A 93 -3.12 0.53 -0.56
CA SER A 93 -3.04 -0.87 -0.98
C SER A 93 -2.49 -1.02 -2.40
N LYS A 94 -2.06 -2.22 -2.80
CA LYS A 94 -1.57 -2.49 -4.18
C LYS A 94 -2.59 -2.06 -5.24
N ASP A 95 -3.86 -2.41 -5.04
CA ASP A 95 -4.93 -2.08 -5.97
C ASP A 95 -5.19 -0.57 -6.00
N GLN A 96 -5.18 0.10 -4.84
CA GLN A 96 -5.31 1.57 -4.76
C GLN A 96 -4.14 2.28 -5.45
N ARG A 97 -2.91 1.81 -5.27
CA ARG A 97 -1.73 2.33 -5.96
C ARG A 97 -1.85 2.20 -7.47
N GLN A 98 -2.31 1.04 -7.96
CA GLN A 98 -2.51 0.82 -9.39
C GLN A 98 -3.63 1.67 -9.97
N GLN A 99 -4.73 1.86 -9.24
CA GLN A 99 -5.82 2.76 -9.66
C GLN A 99 -5.36 4.23 -9.67
N ASN A 100 -4.68 4.68 -8.62
CA ASN A 100 -4.12 6.02 -8.54
C ASN A 100 -3.11 6.26 -9.67
N ALA A 101 -2.25 5.28 -9.98
CA ALA A 101 -1.32 5.38 -11.10
C ALA A 101 -2.02 5.54 -12.46
N ARG A 102 -3.06 4.73 -12.73
CA ARG A 102 -3.85 4.86 -13.96
C ARG A 102 -4.49 6.24 -14.05
N TYR A 103 -5.05 6.73 -12.95
CA TYR A 103 -5.65 8.05 -12.88
C TYR A 103 -4.63 9.17 -13.17
N LEU A 104 -3.43 9.08 -12.58
CA LEU A 104 -2.34 10.03 -12.85
C LEU A 104 -1.90 10.01 -14.32
N HIS A 105 -1.85 8.84 -14.96
CA HIS A 105 -1.59 8.76 -16.40
C HIS A 105 -2.69 9.38 -17.25
N THR A 106 -3.96 9.23 -16.85
CA THR A 106 -5.09 9.91 -17.52
C THR A 106 -4.97 11.42 -17.39
N LEU A 107 -4.65 11.94 -16.20
CA LEU A 107 -4.44 13.37 -16.01
C LEU A 107 -3.22 13.89 -16.78
N SER A 108 -2.15 13.10 -16.86
CA SER A 108 -0.98 13.42 -17.68
C SER A 108 -1.36 13.57 -19.16
N ALA A 109 -2.12 12.61 -19.70
CA ALA A 109 -2.62 12.68 -21.07
C ALA A 109 -3.55 13.89 -21.29
N ALA A 110 -4.43 14.18 -20.32
CA ALA A 110 -5.29 15.35 -20.35
C ALA A 110 -4.49 16.65 -20.34
N SER A 111 -3.39 16.72 -19.59
CA SER A 111 -2.49 17.89 -19.56
C SER A 111 -1.84 18.16 -20.91
N LEU A 112 -1.41 17.09 -21.61
CA LEU A 112 -0.85 17.20 -22.96
C LEU A 112 -1.90 17.60 -23.99
N ALA A 113 -3.11 17.04 -23.91
CA ALA A 113 -4.23 17.46 -24.75
C ALA A 113 -4.60 18.93 -24.50
N GLY A 114 -4.60 19.34 -23.23
CA GLY A 114 -4.82 20.73 -22.81
C GLY A 114 -3.75 21.67 -23.37
N PHE A 115 -2.48 21.27 -23.36
CA PHE A 115 -1.39 22.05 -23.99
C PHE A 115 -1.67 22.29 -25.48
N VAL A 116 -2.00 21.23 -26.23
CA VAL A 116 -2.29 21.35 -27.66
C VAL A 116 -3.49 22.26 -27.91
N GLY A 117 -4.57 22.09 -27.16
CA GLY A 117 -5.76 22.93 -27.27
C GLY A 117 -5.49 24.40 -26.92
N PHE A 118 -4.70 24.63 -25.86
CA PHE A 118 -4.35 25.97 -25.40
C PHE A 118 -3.46 26.71 -26.41
N VAL A 119 -2.42 26.07 -26.92
CA VAL A 119 -1.55 26.65 -27.97
C VAL A 119 -2.32 26.90 -29.26
N HIS A 120 -3.23 26.00 -29.63
CA HIS A 120 -4.06 26.19 -30.83
C HIS A 120 -5.04 27.36 -30.71
N ALA A 121 -5.59 27.60 -29.51
CA ALA A 121 -6.52 28.70 -29.25
C ALA A 121 -5.82 30.07 -29.12
N ALA A 122 -4.52 30.09 -28.82
CA ALA A 122 -3.76 31.32 -28.62
C ALA A 122 -3.58 32.07 -29.95
N SER A 123 -4.11 33.29 -30.04
CA SER A 123 -4.01 34.13 -31.24
C SER A 123 -2.62 34.76 -31.42
N THR A 124 -1.93 35.03 -30.32
CA THR A 124 -0.57 35.59 -30.31
C THR A 124 0.20 35.08 -29.08
N PRO A 125 1.46 34.63 -29.22
CA PRO A 125 2.25 34.17 -28.09
C PRO A 125 2.81 35.37 -27.31
N ASP A 126 2.21 35.66 -26.16
CA ASP A 126 2.80 36.52 -25.14
C ASP A 126 3.48 35.68 -24.05
N LEU A 127 4.28 36.32 -23.19
CA LEU A 127 5.02 35.64 -22.12
C LEU A 127 4.11 34.85 -21.16
N PRO A 128 2.94 35.37 -20.72
CA PRO A 128 1.99 34.59 -19.92
C PRO A 128 1.49 33.33 -20.61
N THR A 129 1.07 33.42 -21.89
CA THR A 129 0.61 32.27 -22.66
C THR A 129 1.71 31.21 -22.77
N ILE A 130 2.95 31.61 -23.01
CA ILE A 130 4.08 30.66 -23.07
C ILE A 130 4.27 29.97 -21.71
N ALA A 131 4.21 30.72 -20.61
CA ALA A 131 4.37 30.17 -19.26
C ALA A 131 3.27 29.16 -18.91
N GLU A 132 2.01 29.45 -19.24
CA GLU A 132 0.88 28.54 -19.02
C GLU A 132 1.01 27.28 -19.86
N ALA A 133 1.36 27.41 -21.14
CA ALA A 133 1.59 26.28 -22.03
C ALA A 133 2.71 25.35 -21.52
N VAL A 134 3.84 25.93 -21.09
CA VAL A 134 4.95 25.16 -20.49
C VAL A 134 4.52 24.48 -19.20
N SER A 135 3.69 25.14 -18.37
CA SER A 135 3.20 24.57 -17.12
C SER A 135 2.41 23.27 -17.34
N LEU A 136 1.60 23.20 -18.41
CA LEU A 136 0.84 22.00 -18.77
C LEU A 136 1.76 20.83 -19.19
N ILE A 137 2.88 21.12 -19.86
CA ILE A 137 3.88 20.10 -20.17
C ILE A 137 4.54 19.60 -18.88
N VAL A 138 5.01 20.53 -18.03
CA VAL A 138 5.69 20.20 -16.78
C VAL A 138 4.79 19.35 -15.87
N VAL A 139 3.55 19.76 -15.68
CA VAL A 139 2.55 19.01 -14.90
C VAL A 139 2.30 17.64 -15.54
N GLY A 140 2.15 17.57 -16.87
CA GLY A 140 1.99 16.31 -17.58
C GLY A 140 3.12 15.32 -17.33
N VAL A 141 4.37 15.78 -17.39
CA VAL A 141 5.57 14.95 -17.13
C VAL A 141 5.64 14.51 -15.67
N ILE A 142 5.39 15.40 -14.72
CA ILE A 142 5.39 15.07 -13.29
C ILE A 142 4.33 14.00 -13.00
N LEU A 143 3.10 14.18 -13.49
CA LEU A 143 2.01 13.22 -13.30
C LEU A 143 2.34 11.86 -13.91
N TRP A 144 2.94 11.84 -15.11
CA TRP A 144 3.39 10.59 -15.74
C TRP A 144 4.44 9.88 -14.89
N TYR A 145 5.46 10.61 -14.43
CA TYR A 145 6.54 10.04 -13.64
C TYR A 145 6.08 9.53 -12.28
N VAL A 146 5.24 10.30 -11.57
CA VAL A 146 4.64 9.87 -10.30
C VAL A 146 3.73 8.65 -10.51
N GLY A 147 2.93 8.62 -11.58
CA GLY A 147 2.14 7.45 -11.97
C GLY A 147 3.00 6.21 -12.22
N PHE A 148 4.12 6.38 -12.91
CA PHE A 148 5.09 5.31 -13.15
C PHE A 148 5.69 4.76 -11.84
N LEU A 149 6.12 5.63 -10.93
CA LEU A 149 6.61 5.22 -9.61
C LEU A 149 5.52 4.52 -8.79
N ALA A 150 4.28 5.00 -8.85
CA ALA A 150 3.16 4.41 -8.13
C ALA A 150 2.85 2.96 -8.57
N MET A 151 3.15 2.57 -9.82
CA MET A 151 2.99 1.20 -10.31
C MET A 151 4.08 0.22 -9.84
N LYS A 152 5.23 0.70 -9.37
CA LYS A 152 6.37 -0.16 -9.01
C LYS A 152 6.17 -0.82 -7.64
N GLY A 153 5.80 -2.10 -7.59
CA GLY A 153 5.76 -2.84 -6.33
C GLY A 153 5.13 -4.24 -6.41
N ASP A 154 5.96 -5.24 -6.11
CA ASP A 154 5.55 -6.47 -5.41
C ASP A 154 6.00 -6.38 -3.95
#